data_AF-A0A1I2GWT3-F1
#
_entry.id   AF-A0A1I2GWT3-F1
#
_cell.length_a   1.000
_cell.length_b   1.000
_cell.length_c   1.000
_cell.angle_alpha   90.00
_cell.angle_beta   90.00
_cell.angle_gamma   90.00
#
_symmetry.space_group_name_H-M   'P 1'
#
loop_
_entity.id
_entity.type
_entity.pdbx_description
1 polymer ?
#
loop_
_entity_poly.entity_id
_entity_poly.type
_entity_poly.pdbx_seq_one_letter_code
_entity_poly.pdbx_strand_id
1 'polypeptide(L)'
;MTRLPVTYSIIVPVCNDEEVLFGAYKRLKQIMKPAAASYEFIFVDNYSTDRSADMLRVFCAADVRVRVIYLSVRCSHAAAIAAGIDHAVGSGIAIMEVKPVDRKADMAELASPHPGYTIRALEGFTHSPLWDSIPAG
;
A
#
# COMPACT_ATOMS: atom_id res chain seq x y z
N MET A 1 21.90 1.97 18.52
CA MET A 1 21.41 0.86 17.68
C MET A 1 21.05 1.44 16.32
N THR A 2 21.87 1.21 15.30
CA THR A 2 21.62 1.64 13.92
C THR A 2 20.56 0.73 13.32
N ARG A 3 19.42 1.29 12.88
CA ARG A 3 18.45 0.52 12.07
C ARG A 3 19.18 0.02 10.81
N LEU A 4 18.95 -1.24 10.45
CA LEU A 4 19.39 -1.75 9.13
C LEU A 4 18.81 -0.84 8.05
N PRO A 5 19.57 -0.49 7.00
CA PRO A 5 19.08 0.35 5.92
C PRO A 5 17.84 -0.29 5.31
N VAL A 6 16.76 0.48 5.11
CA VAL A 6 15.53 0.00 4.46
C VAL A 6 15.87 -0.32 3.01
N THR A 7 15.50 -1.51 2.53
CA THR A 7 15.77 -1.93 1.14
C THR A 7 14.60 -1.56 0.22
N TYR A 8 13.36 -1.73 0.69
CA TYR A 8 12.16 -1.47 -0.10
C TYR A 8 11.19 -0.50 0.57
N SER A 9 10.72 0.49 -0.18
CA SER A 9 9.64 1.40 0.23
C SER A 9 8.38 1.08 -0.58
N ILE A 10 7.32 0.65 0.13
CA ILE A 10 6.04 0.30 -0.46
C ILE A 10 5.09 1.47 -0.24
N ILE A 11 4.78 2.18 -1.32
CA ILE A 11 3.89 3.34 -1.31
C ILE A 11 2.46 2.89 -1.57
N VAL A 12 1.55 3.31 -0.71
CA VAL A 12 0.13 2.96 -0.81
C VAL A 12 -0.71 4.25 -0.69
N PRO A 13 -1.17 4.83 -1.82
CA PRO A 13 -2.13 5.91 -1.78
C PRO A 13 -3.46 5.44 -1.16
N VAL A 14 -4.05 6.24 -0.28
CA VAL A 14 -5.30 5.94 0.42
C VAL A 14 -6.24 7.13 0.30
N CYS A 15 -7.51 6.89 -0.05
CA CYS A 15 -8.54 7.92 -0.11
C CYS A 15 -9.93 7.31 0.11
N ASN A 16 -10.41 7.37 1.35
CA ASN A 16 -11.70 6.79 1.75
C ASN A 16 -11.80 5.26 1.52
N ASP A 17 -10.80 4.51 1.98
CA ASP A 17 -10.67 3.06 1.77
C ASP A 17 -10.95 2.23 3.05
N GLU A 18 -11.72 2.75 4.02
CA GLU A 18 -11.89 2.12 5.34
C GLU A 18 -12.32 0.64 5.29
N GLU A 19 -13.13 0.28 4.29
CA GLU A 19 -13.66 -1.08 4.11
C GLU A 19 -12.59 -2.10 3.73
N VAL A 20 -11.55 -1.68 3.00
CA VAL A 20 -10.53 -2.58 2.40
C VAL A 20 -9.17 -2.45 3.07
N LEU A 21 -8.90 -1.31 3.71
CA LEU A 21 -7.59 -0.91 4.20
C LEU A 21 -6.98 -1.90 5.20
N PHE A 22 -7.77 -2.43 6.15
CA PHE A 22 -7.26 -3.41 7.13
C PHE A 22 -6.88 -4.75 6.49
N GLY A 23 -7.74 -5.27 5.61
CA GLY A 23 -7.47 -6.50 4.88
C GLY A 23 -6.23 -6.36 4.01
N ALA A 24 -6.14 -5.25 3.28
CA ALA A 24 -5.03 -4.97 2.42
C ALA A 24 -3.71 -4.86 3.19
N TYR A 25 -3.68 -4.11 4.30
CA TYR A 25 -2.52 -4.03 5.19
C TYR A 25 -2.06 -5.40 5.68
N LYS A 26 -2.99 -6.25 6.14
CA LYS A 26 -2.68 -7.63 6.57
C LYS A 26 -2.06 -8.45 5.44
N ARG A 27 -2.61 -8.34 4.23
CA ARG A 27 -2.15 -9.09 3.06
C ARG A 27 -0.79 -8.59 2.56
N LEU A 28 -0.58 -7.28 2.49
CA LEU A 28 0.72 -6.66 2.18
C LEU A 28 1.80 -7.16 3.16
N LYS A 29 1.51 -7.19 4.46
CA LYS A 29 2.42 -7.77 5.45
C LYS A 29 2.76 -9.24 5.17
N GLN A 30 1.79 -10.04 4.76
CA GLN A 30 2.03 -11.44 4.41
C GLN A 30 2.92 -11.58 3.18
N ILE A 31 2.69 -10.77 2.14
CA ILE A 31 3.50 -10.75 0.92
C ILE A 31 4.95 -10.39 1.26
N MET A 32 5.16 -9.47 2.19
CA MET A 32 6.50 -9.02 2.59
C MET A 32 7.18 -9.91 3.64
N LYS A 33 6.50 -10.89 4.26
CA LYS A 33 7.10 -11.78 5.27
C LYS A 33 8.28 -12.62 4.74
N PRO A 34 8.23 -13.22 3.54
CA PRO A 34 9.33 -14.03 3.01
C PRO A 34 10.54 -13.21 2.57
N ALA A 35 10.39 -11.90 2.38
CA ALA A 35 11.50 -11.03 2.03
C ALA A 35 12.45 -10.91 3.24
N ALA A 36 13.63 -11.51 3.16
CA ALA A 36 14.72 -11.31 4.13
C ALA A 36 15.25 -9.85 4.15
N ALA A 37 14.72 -9.00 3.27
CA ALA A 37 15.05 -7.58 3.16
C ALA A 37 14.22 -6.72 4.12
N SER A 38 14.83 -5.65 4.62
CA SER A 38 14.16 -4.59 5.36
C SER A 38 13.22 -3.79 4.44
N TYR A 39 12.04 -3.45 4.94
CA TYR A 39 11.06 -2.66 4.19
C TYR A 39 10.31 -1.68 5.07
N GLU A 40 9.69 -0.69 4.43
CA GLU A 40 8.71 0.23 5.02
C GLU A 40 7.43 0.28 4.19
N PHE A 41 6.31 0.54 4.85
CA PHE A 41 5.08 0.97 4.20
C PHE A 41 4.95 2.48 4.36
N ILE A 42 4.68 3.18 3.27
CA ILE A 42 4.33 4.60 3.26
C ILE A 42 2.91 4.70 2.76
N PHE A 43 1.97 4.83 3.70
CA PHE A 43 0.60 5.15 3.35
C PHE A 43 0.48 6.66 3.14
N VAL A 44 -0.12 7.06 2.02
CA VAL A 44 -0.39 8.48 1.74
C VAL A 44 -1.88 8.71 1.81
N ASP A 45 -2.33 9.23 2.94
CA ASP A 45 -3.73 9.63 3.12
C ASP A 45 -4.01 10.90 2.31
N ASN A 46 -4.74 10.74 1.23
CA ASN A 46 -5.10 11.80 0.28
C ASN A 46 -6.38 12.51 0.71
N TYR A 47 -6.37 13.01 1.95
CA TYR A 47 -7.48 13.73 2.56
C TYR A 47 -8.75 12.86 2.65
N SER A 48 -8.65 11.78 3.44
CA SER A 48 -9.80 10.93 3.72
C SER A 48 -10.76 11.61 4.70
N THR A 49 -12.06 11.39 4.49
CA THR A 49 -13.16 11.91 5.30
C THR A 49 -13.92 10.80 6.05
N ASP A 50 -13.53 9.55 5.84
CA ASP A 50 -14.00 8.37 6.55
C ASP A 50 -13.01 7.96 7.66
N ARG A 51 -13.07 6.72 8.17
CA ARG A 51 -12.17 6.24 9.23
C ARG A 51 -10.78 5.85 8.74
N SER A 52 -10.45 5.99 7.46
CA SER A 52 -9.14 5.59 6.92
C SER A 52 -7.99 6.26 7.66
N ALA A 53 -8.08 7.57 7.91
CA ALA A 53 -7.04 8.31 8.63
C ALA A 53 -6.82 7.79 10.06
N ASP A 54 -7.91 7.43 10.77
CA ASP A 54 -7.84 6.84 12.11
C ASP A 54 -7.23 5.44 12.09
N MET A 55 -7.61 4.60 11.13
CA MET A 55 -7.03 3.27 10.93
C MET A 55 -5.53 3.37 10.66
N LEU A 56 -5.09 4.33 9.83
CA LEU A 56 -3.67 4.57 9.55
C LEU A 56 -2.89 4.98 10.80
N ARG A 57 -3.48 5.77 11.71
CA ARG A 57 -2.86 6.10 13.01
C ARG A 57 -2.63 4.84 13.83
N VAL A 58 -3.62 3.94 13.88
CA VAL A 58 -3.49 2.65 14.57
C VAL A 58 -2.39 1.79 13.95
N PHE A 59 -2.29 1.75 12.62
CA PHE A 59 -1.24 0.96 11.95
C PHE A 59 0.15 1.50 12.25
N CYS A 60 0.33 2.83 12.20
CA CYS A 60 1.58 3.50 12.52
C CYS A 60 2.01 3.26 13.98
N ALA A 61 1.05 3.24 14.92
CA ALA A 61 1.33 2.95 16.32
C ALA A 61 1.70 1.47 16.56
N ALA A 62 1.13 0.55 15.79
CA ALA A 62 1.29 -0.89 15.99
C ALA A 62 2.48 -1.51 15.22
N ASP A 63 2.97 -0.86 14.16
CA ASP A 63 4.05 -1.40 13.33
C ASP A 63 5.06 -0.31 12.95
N VAL A 64 6.27 -0.44 13.48
CA VAL A 64 7.37 0.53 13.32
C VAL A 64 7.86 0.70 11.87
N ARG A 65 7.44 -0.19 10.97
CA ARG A 65 7.73 -0.12 9.53
C ARG A 65 6.68 0.70 8.78
N VAL A 66 5.59 1.08 9.43
CA VAL A 66 4.52 1.88 8.83
C VAL A 66 4.79 3.35 9.10
N ARG A 67 4.76 4.15 8.03
CA ARG A 67 4.77 5.61 8.04
C ARG A 67 3.54 6.10 7.30
N VAL A 68 3.04 7.26 7.71
CA VAL A 68 1.85 7.86 7.10
C VAL A 68 2.13 9.31 6.75
N ILE A 69 1.75 9.71 5.55
CA ILE A 69 1.75 11.10 5.09
C ILE A 69 0.29 11.52 4.97
N TYR A 70 -0.10 12.57 5.67
CA TYR A 70 -1.45 13.13 5.60
C TYR A 70 -1.43 14.38 4.73
N LEU A 71 -2.05 14.31 3.56
CA LEU A 71 -2.20 15.48 2.70
C LEU A 71 -3.29 16.39 3.27
N SER A 72 -2.99 17.68 3.40
CA SER A 72 -3.92 18.66 4.01
C SER A 72 -5.11 19.02 3.12
N VAL A 73 -5.06 18.64 1.84
CA VAL A 73 -6.13 18.81 0.85
C VAL A 73 -6.15 17.60 -0.07
N ARG A 74 -7.29 17.35 -0.71
CA ARG A 74 -7.41 16.31 -1.73
C ARG A 74 -6.59 16.69 -2.96
N CYS A 75 -5.64 15.84 -3.31
CA CYS A 75 -4.75 15.98 -4.45
C CYS A 75 -5.05 14.93 -5.53
N SER A 76 -4.40 15.06 -6.68
CA SER A 76 -4.45 14.02 -7.72
C SER A 76 -3.78 12.73 -7.22
N HIS A 77 -4.17 11.59 -7.80
CA HIS A 77 -3.56 10.29 -7.46
C HIS A 77 -2.04 10.29 -7.69
N ALA A 78 -1.58 10.88 -8.80
CA ALA A 78 -0.17 11.04 -9.10
C ALA A 78 0.56 11.91 -8.06
N ALA A 79 -0.08 12.96 -7.53
CA ALA A 79 0.51 13.78 -6.48
C ALA A 79 0.63 13.04 -5.14
N ALA A 80 -0.36 12.19 -4.80
CA ALA A 80 -0.26 11.33 -3.62
C ALA A 80 0.88 10.31 -3.76
N ILE A 81 1.02 9.67 -4.94
CA ILE A 81 2.16 8.81 -5.25
C ILE A 81 3.48 9.58 -5.11
N ALA A 82 3.59 10.76 -5.72
CA ALA A 82 4.80 11.57 -5.69
C ALA A 82 5.21 11.93 -4.26
N ALA A 83 4.26 12.34 -3.42
CA ALA A 83 4.52 12.62 -2.01
C ALA A 83 5.08 11.39 -1.27
N GLY A 84 4.59 10.19 -1.59
CA GLY A 84 5.13 8.94 -1.07
C GLY A 84 6.56 8.67 -1.54
N ILE A 85 6.86 8.92 -2.81
CA ILE A 85 8.19 8.76 -3.42
C ILE A 85 9.19 9.70 -2.74
N ASP A 86 8.82 10.98 -2.57
CA ASP A 86 9.68 12.01 -1.98
C ASP A 86 10.12 11.67 -0.54
N HIS A 87 9.36 10.83 0.17
CA HIS A 87 9.63 10.43 1.55
C HIS A 87 10.14 8.99 1.69
N ALA A 88 10.27 8.26 0.59
CA ALA A 88 10.82 6.91 0.55
C ALA A 88 12.32 6.92 0.87
N VAL A 89 12.76 6.00 1.72
CA VAL A 89 14.18 5.84 2.06
C VAL A 89 14.79 4.53 1.54
N GLY A 90 13.96 3.65 0.99
CA GLY A 90 14.37 2.39 0.40
C GLY A 90 14.98 2.57 -0.98
N SER A 91 16.00 1.76 -1.29
CA SER A 91 16.66 1.76 -2.60
C SER A 91 15.76 1.26 -3.73
N GLY A 92 14.78 0.41 -3.41
CA GLY A 92 13.72 -0.02 -4.31
C GLY A 92 12.38 0.56 -3.88
N ILE A 93 11.62 1.08 -4.83
CA ILE A 93 10.26 1.57 -4.59
C ILE A 93 9.28 0.58 -5.22
N ALA A 94 8.09 0.44 -4.64
CA ALA A 94 6.95 -0.17 -5.28
C ALA A 94 5.69 0.61 -4.90
N ILE A 95 4.80 0.80 -5.87
CA ILE A 95 3.51 1.46 -5.65
C ILE A 95 2.44 0.38 -5.67
N MET A 96 1.65 0.29 -4.61
CA MET A 96 0.55 -0.65 -4.48
C MET A 96 -0.77 0.10 -4.49
N GLU A 97 -1.66 -0.30 -5.38
CA GLU A 97 -3.05 0.11 -5.36
C GLU A 97 -3.88 -0.93 -4.60
N VAL A 98 -4.80 -0.44 -3.78
CA VAL A 98 -5.81 -1.25 -3.09
C VAL A 98 -7.17 -0.77 -3.54
N LYS A 99 -8.01 -1.68 -4.04
CA LYS A 99 -9.36 -1.33 -4.51
C LYS A 99 -10.37 -2.39 -4.04
N PRO A 100 -11.62 -2.00 -3.71
CA PRO A 100 -12.71 -2.96 -3.57
C PRO A 100 -12.91 -3.75 -4.87
N VAL A 101 -13.26 -5.04 -4.77
CA VAL A 101 -13.66 -5.83 -5.94
C VAL A 101 -15.04 -5.36 -6.39
N ASP A 102 -15.15 -4.86 -7.63
CA ASP A 102 -16.45 -4.57 -8.22
C ASP A 102 -17.12 -5.88 -8.64
N ARG A 103 -17.94 -6.42 -7.73
CA ARG A 103 -18.70 -7.66 -7.92
C ARG A 103 -19.72 -7.58 -9.08
N LYS A 104 -19.97 -6.42 -9.69
CA LYS A 104 -20.87 -6.32 -10.85
C LYS A 104 -20.12 -6.28 -12.17
N ALA A 105 -18.88 -5.81 -12.19
CA ALA A 105 -18.10 -5.63 -13.42
C ALA A 105 -17.25 -6.84 -13.78
N ASP A 106 -16.79 -7.62 -12.78
CA ASP A 106 -15.79 -8.66 -13.02
C ASP A 106 -16.27 -10.07 -12.62
N MET A 107 -16.85 -10.77 -13.60
CA MET A 107 -17.33 -12.15 -13.46
C MET A 107 -16.18 -13.15 -13.21
N ALA A 108 -14.94 -12.81 -13.61
CA ALA A 108 -13.78 -13.67 -13.43
C ALA A 108 -13.21 -13.56 -12.00
N GLU A 109 -13.21 -12.34 -11.42
CA GLU A 109 -12.84 -12.14 -10.00
C GLU A 109 -13.88 -12.71 -9.03
N LEU A 110 -15.17 -12.72 -9.41
CA LEU A 110 -16.28 -13.34 -8.65
C LEU A 110 -16.11 -14.84 -8.41
N ALA A 111 -15.48 -15.55 -9.33
CA ALA A 111 -15.25 -16.99 -9.25
C ALA A 111 -14.07 -17.37 -8.34
N SER A 112 -13.32 -16.38 -7.87
CA SER A 112 -12.10 -16.57 -7.11
C SER A 112 -12.33 -16.23 -5.63
N PRO A 113 -11.84 -17.01 -4.66
CA PRO A 113 -12.11 -16.84 -3.22
C PRO A 113 -11.40 -15.62 -2.59
N HIS A 114 -11.27 -14.52 -3.33
CA HIS A 114 -10.54 -13.33 -2.94
C HIS A 114 -11.32 -12.49 -1.89
N PRO A 115 -10.61 -11.77 -1.01
CA PRO A 115 -11.18 -11.15 0.18
C PRO A 115 -12.04 -9.89 -0.04
N GLY A 116 -12.73 -9.74 -1.18
CA GLY A 116 -13.56 -8.57 -1.49
C GLY A 116 -12.79 -7.29 -1.85
N TYR A 117 -11.46 -7.38 -1.94
CA TYR A 117 -10.56 -6.32 -2.41
C TYR A 117 -9.40 -6.91 -3.23
N THR A 118 -8.78 -6.08 -4.06
CA THR A 118 -7.59 -6.39 -4.85
C THR A 118 -6.39 -5.59 -4.35
N ILE A 119 -5.19 -6.12 -4.59
CA ILE A 119 -3.92 -5.41 -4.42
C ILE A 119 -3.15 -5.58 -5.73
N ARG A 120 -2.74 -4.48 -6.33
CA ARG A 120 -2.02 -4.48 -7.61
C ARG A 120 -0.78 -3.60 -7.51
N ALA A 121 0.35 -4.10 -8.03
CA ALA A 121 1.53 -3.28 -8.20
C ALA A 121 1.40 -2.45 -9.48
N LEU A 122 1.71 -1.15 -9.43
CA LEU A 122 1.72 -0.31 -10.62
C LEU A 122 2.94 -0.66 -11.49
N GLU A 123 2.71 -0.99 -12.77
CA GLU A 123 3.78 -1.33 -13.71
C GLU A 123 4.77 -0.17 -13.91
N GLY A 124 6.03 -0.51 -14.21
CA GLY A 124 7.10 0.47 -14.45
C GLY A 124 7.75 1.06 -13.18
N PHE A 125 7.24 0.73 -11.99
CA PHE A 125 7.79 1.16 -10.71
C PHE A 125 8.38 0.00 -9.89
N THR A 126 8.69 -1.15 -10.50
CA THR A 126 9.16 -2.36 -9.81
C THR A 126 10.39 -2.97 -10.46
N HIS A 127 11.49 -3.09 -9.71
CA HIS A 127 12.74 -3.77 -10.15
C HIS A 127 13.20 -4.86 -9.16
N SER A 128 12.27 -5.59 -8.54
CA SER A 128 12.60 -6.67 -7.60
C SER A 128 11.75 -7.92 -7.84
N PRO A 129 12.37 -9.13 -7.75
CA PRO A 129 11.67 -10.41 -7.91
C PRO A 129 10.53 -10.66 -6.92
N LEU A 130 10.47 -9.89 -5.82
CA LEU A 130 9.37 -9.96 -4.86
C LEU A 130 8.03 -9.52 -5.48
N TRP A 131 8.08 -8.65 -6.48
CA TRP A 131 6.90 -8.06 -7.11
C TRP A 131 6.28 -8.96 -8.17
N ASP A 132 7.04 -9.90 -8.74
CA ASP A 132 6.55 -10.91 -9.69
C ASP A 132 5.48 -11.83 -9.06
N SER A 133 5.41 -11.86 -7.72
CA SER A 133 4.42 -12.63 -6.96
C SER A 133 3.10 -11.88 -6.73
N ILE A 134 3.04 -10.59 -7.10
CA ILE A 134 1.85 -9.75 -6.99
C ILE A 134 1.29 -9.61 -8.41
N PRO A 135 -0.01 -9.91 -8.64
CA PRO A 135 -0.60 -9.75 -9.96
C PRO A 135 -0.36 -8.34 -10.50
N ALA A 136 0.25 -8.25 -11.68
CA ALA A 136 0.08 -7.08 -12.53
C ALA A 136 -1.42 -6.96 -12.84
N GLY A 137 -1.93 -5.73 -12.88
CA GLY A 137 -3.36 -5.47 -13.08
C GLY A 137 -3.93 -6.10 -14.35
#